data_AF-A0A8S9KKF3-F1
#
_entry.id   AF-A0A8S9KKF3-F1
#
_cell.length_a   1.000
_cell.length_b   1.000
_cell.length_c   1.000
_cell.angle_alpha   90.00
_cell.angle_beta   90.00
_cell.angle_gamma   90.00
#
_symmetry.space_group_name_H-M   'P 1'
#
loop_
_entity.id
_entity.type
_entity.pdbx_description
1 polymer ?
#
loop_
_entity_poly.entity_id
_entity_poly.type
_entity_poly.pdbx_seq_one_letter_code
_entity_poly.pdbx_strand_id
1 'polypeptide(L)'
;MIVLKSSDGESFVVEEAVARQSKIISFLVEELPDQELRFTNLTSEILLKVIEYCKKHAVEDDDLKKWDVKFVGEIDQPTLMDLIMAANYLHIPSLLDVTCQKVADMIAACEDEKKIRSTFNIENDFTEEEVEAIRMENQYPN
;
A
#
# COMPACT_ATOMS: atom_id res chain seq x y z
N MET A 1 -11.51 -11.60 -19.33
CA MET A 1 -11.42 -12.01 -17.91
C MET A 1 -10.05 -12.62 -17.70
N ILE A 2 -9.36 -12.27 -16.61
CA ILE A 2 -8.02 -12.77 -16.29
C ILE A 2 -8.09 -13.52 -14.96
N VAL A 3 -7.32 -14.60 -14.84
CA VAL A 3 -7.23 -15.38 -13.61
C VAL A 3 -5.93 -15.01 -12.89
N LEU A 4 -6.08 -14.45 -11.70
CA LEU A 4 -4.98 -14.13 -10.79
C LEU A 4 -4.94 -15.16 -9.67
N LYS A 5 -3.79 -15.78 -9.43
CA LYS A 5 -3.59 -16.77 -8.37
C LYS A 5 -2.66 -16.23 -7.30
N SER A 6 -3.12 -16.24 -6.06
CA SER A 6 -2.35 -15.81 -4.87
C SER A 6 -1.35 -16.88 -4.41
N SER A 7 -0.48 -16.51 -3.47
CA SER A 7 0.60 -17.34 -2.97
C SER A 7 0.12 -18.51 -2.10
N ASP A 8 -1.04 -18.36 -1.47
CA ASP A 8 -1.76 -19.37 -0.69
C ASP A 8 -2.65 -20.28 -1.56
N GLY A 9 -2.68 -20.03 -2.88
CA GLY A 9 -3.28 -20.93 -3.87
C GLY A 9 -4.72 -20.61 -4.26
N GLU A 10 -5.33 -19.56 -3.71
CA GLU A 10 -6.64 -19.09 -4.17
C GLU A 10 -6.55 -18.41 -5.54
N SER A 11 -7.67 -18.39 -6.26
CA SER A 11 -7.75 -17.86 -7.62
C SER A 11 -8.89 -16.87 -7.74
N PHE A 12 -8.60 -15.71 -8.34
CA PHE A 12 -9.51 -14.60 -8.50
C PHE A 12 -9.71 -14.33 -9.98
N VAL A 13 -10.96 -14.33 -10.41
CA VAL A 13 -11.34 -13.94 -11.77
C VAL A 13 -11.63 -12.45 -11.77
N VAL A 14 -10.86 -11.70 -12.56
CA VAL A 14 -10.98 -10.24 -12.67
C VAL A 14 -11.24 -9.82 -14.10
N GLU A 15 -11.96 -8.72 -14.24
CA GLU A 15 -12.15 -8.08 -15.53
C GLU A 15 -10.85 -7.48 -16.03
N GLU A 16 -10.67 -7.47 -17.34
CA GLU A 16 -9.43 -6.98 -17.96
C GLU A 16 -9.24 -5.47 -17.73
N ALA A 17 -10.32 -4.69 -17.75
CA ALA A 17 -10.29 -3.27 -17.42
C ALA A 17 -9.76 -3.00 -16.00
N VAL A 18 -10.15 -3.84 -15.03
CA VAL A 18 -9.71 -3.76 -13.63
C VAL A 18 -8.25 -4.18 -13.51
N ALA A 19 -7.87 -5.29 -14.15
CA ALA A 19 -6.53 -5.83 -14.11
C ALA A 19 -5.49 -4.89 -14.74
N ARG A 20 -5.86 -4.17 -15.81
CA ARG A 20 -5.00 -3.20 -16.51
C ARG A 20 -4.67 -1.95 -15.69
N GLN A 21 -5.32 -1.73 -14.54
CA GLN A 21 -4.90 -0.69 -13.59
C GLN A 21 -3.49 -0.94 -13.05
N SER A 22 -3.06 -2.21 -13.00
CA SER A 22 -1.68 -2.58 -12.74
C SER A 22 -0.89 -2.59 -14.05
N LYS A 23 0.21 -1.83 -14.10
CA LYS A 23 1.10 -1.83 -15.28
C LYS A 23 1.75 -3.19 -15.50
N ILE A 24 2.10 -3.90 -14.41
CA ILE A 24 2.68 -5.24 -14.48
C ILE A 24 1.67 -6.24 -15.02
N ILE A 25 0.44 -6.24 -14.50
CA ILE A 25 -0.59 -7.17 -15.00
C ILE A 25 -0.95 -6.83 -16.45
N SER A 26 -1.06 -5.54 -16.81
CA SER A 26 -1.29 -5.13 -18.20
C SER A 26 -0.23 -5.69 -19.15
N PHE A 27 1.05 -5.53 -18.80
CA PHE A 27 2.16 -6.07 -19.58
C PHE A 27 2.12 -7.60 -19.68
N LEU A 28 1.88 -8.29 -18.56
CA LEU A 28 1.84 -9.75 -18.53
C LEU A 28 0.69 -10.33 -19.36
N VAL A 29 -0.46 -9.67 -19.39
CA VAL A 29 -1.62 -10.09 -20.20
C VAL A 29 -1.36 -9.93 -21.69
N GLU A 30 -0.61 -8.90 -22.08
CA GLU A 30 -0.22 -8.68 -23.48
C GLU A 30 0.81 -9.72 -23.96
N GLU A 31 1.80 -10.05 -23.13
CA GLU A 31 2.85 -11.02 -23.46
C GLU A 31 2.39 -12.49 -23.33
N LEU A 32 1.49 -12.78 -22.39
CA LEU A 32 1.01 -14.13 -22.06
C LEU A 32 -0.53 -14.19 -22.09
N PRO A 33 -1.15 -14.13 -23.28
CA PRO A 33 -2.59 -14.25 -23.40
C PRO A 33 -3.10 -15.60 -22.91
N ASP A 34 -4.26 -15.59 -22.26
CA ASP A 34 -4.96 -16.78 -21.73
C ASP A 34 -4.21 -17.58 -20.63
N GLN A 35 -3.12 -17.04 -20.09
CA GLN A 35 -2.37 -17.69 -19.01
C GLN A 35 -2.80 -17.20 -17.62
N GLU A 36 -2.84 -18.12 -16.66
CA GLU A 36 -3.02 -17.78 -15.25
C GLU A 36 -1.80 -17.05 -14.69
N LEU A 37 -2.01 -15.85 -14.13
CA LEU A 37 -0.95 -15.07 -13.49
C LEU A 37 -0.81 -15.52 -12.03
N ARG A 38 0.38 -15.97 -11.65
CA ARG A 38 0.64 -16.52 -10.31
C ARG A 38 1.56 -15.60 -9.53
N PHE A 39 1.10 -15.16 -8.36
CA PHE A 39 1.87 -14.32 -7.46
C PHE A 39 2.37 -15.16 -6.28
N THR A 40 3.69 -15.22 -6.11
CA THR A 40 4.30 -15.97 -4.99
C THR A 40 4.39 -15.15 -3.72
N ASN A 41 4.26 -13.82 -3.83
CA ASN A 41 4.52 -12.88 -2.73
C ASN A 41 3.25 -12.16 -2.26
N LEU A 42 2.09 -12.48 -2.84
CA LEU A 42 0.81 -11.84 -2.51
C LEU A 42 -0.16 -12.88 -1.97
N THR A 43 -0.57 -12.72 -0.72
CA THR A 43 -1.62 -13.53 -0.11
C THR A 43 -2.99 -13.20 -0.73
N SER A 44 -3.96 -14.08 -0.54
CA SER A 44 -5.34 -13.85 -0.99
C SER A 44 -5.94 -12.56 -0.42
N GLU A 45 -5.69 -12.30 0.85
CA GLU A 45 -6.22 -11.13 1.55
C GLU A 45 -5.75 -9.83 0.92
N ILE A 46 -4.45 -9.70 0.65
CA ILE A 46 -3.87 -8.50 0.04
C ILE A 46 -4.32 -8.38 -1.42
N LEU A 47 -4.32 -9.49 -2.15
CA LEU A 47 -4.75 -9.50 -3.54
C LEU A 47 -6.24 -9.11 -3.68
N LEU A 48 -7.10 -9.55 -2.77
CA LEU A 48 -8.51 -9.15 -2.70
C LEU A 48 -8.66 -7.63 -2.50
N LYS A 49 -7.90 -7.05 -1.57
CA LYS A 49 -7.90 -5.59 -1.32
C LYS A 49 -7.43 -4.80 -2.54
N VAL A 50 -6.37 -5.26 -3.21
CA VAL A 50 -5.90 -4.64 -4.45
C VAL A 50 -6.99 -4.71 -5.53
N ILE A 51 -7.63 -5.86 -5.70
CA ILE A 51 -8.70 -6.04 -6.69
C ILE A 51 -9.90 -5.14 -6.36
N GLU A 52 -10.29 -5.04 -5.10
CA GLU A 52 -11.35 -4.13 -4.65
C GLU A 52 -11.04 -2.67 -5.01
N TYR A 53 -9.81 -2.23 -4.71
CA TYR A 53 -9.35 -0.89 -5.06
C TYR A 53 -9.38 -0.65 -6.58
N CYS A 54 -8.82 -1.57 -7.37
CA CYS A 54 -8.81 -1.46 -8.83
C CYS A 54 -10.22 -1.47 -9.43
N LYS A 55 -11.14 -2.26 -8.86
CA LYS A 55 -12.56 -2.28 -9.29
C LYS A 55 -13.22 -0.93 -9.08
N LYS A 56 -12.99 -0.32 -7.91
CA LYS A 56 -13.56 0.99 -7.61
C LYS A 56 -12.98 2.09 -8.52
N HIS A 57 -11.67 2.03 -8.81
CA HIS A 57 -10.98 3.01 -9.67
C HIS A 57 -11.14 2.77 -11.17
N ALA A 58 -11.70 1.63 -11.58
CA ALA A 58 -12.09 1.39 -12.96
C ALA A 58 -13.38 2.12 -13.35
N VAL A 59 -14.16 2.61 -12.38
CA VAL A 59 -15.36 3.40 -12.61
C VAL A 59 -15.02 4.87 -12.35
N GLU A 60 -15.30 5.74 -13.32
CA GLU A 60 -15.20 7.19 -13.13
C GLU A 60 -16.26 7.63 -12.11
N ASP A 61 -15.83 7.95 -10.90
CA ASP A 61 -16.67 8.42 -9.79
C ASP A 61 -16.01 9.65 -9.16
N ASP A 62 -16.80 10.71 -8.95
CA ASP A 62 -16.30 11.97 -8.40
C ASP A 62 -15.91 11.86 -6.92
N ASP A 63 -16.37 10.82 -6.22
CA ASP A 63 -16.12 10.61 -4.79
C ASP A 63 -14.96 9.63 -4.47
N LEU A 64 -14.13 9.27 -5.46
CA LEU A 64 -13.01 8.32 -5.29
C LEU A 64 -12.08 8.67 -4.12
N LYS A 65 -11.66 9.94 -4.00
CA LYS A 65 -10.75 10.37 -2.93
C LYS A 65 -11.32 10.17 -1.52
N LYS A 66 -12.64 10.32 -1.34
CA LYS A 66 -13.27 10.08 -0.03
C LYS A 66 -13.33 8.59 0.27
N TRP A 67 -13.60 7.78 -0.76
CA TRP A 67 -13.57 6.34 -0.63
C TRP A 67 -12.17 5.83 -0.31
N ASP A 68 -11.14 6.38 -0.95
CA ASP A 68 -9.72 6.07 -0.70
C ASP A 68 -9.34 6.24 0.77
N VAL A 69 -9.66 7.41 1.33
CA VAL A 69 -9.37 7.73 2.74
C VAL A 69 -10.10 6.76 3.67
N LYS A 70 -11.34 6.39 3.35
CA LYS A 70 -12.10 5.40 4.12
C LYS A 70 -11.50 4.00 4.00
N PHE A 71 -11.15 3.58 2.79
CA PHE A 71 -10.58 2.28 2.48
C PHE A 71 -9.28 2.05 3.25
N VAL A 72 -8.32 2.98 3.19
CA VAL A 72 -7.07 2.87 3.98
C VAL A 72 -7.25 3.18 5.47
N GLY A 73 -8.35 3.83 5.84
CA GLY A 73 -8.68 4.12 7.23
C GLY A 73 -9.14 2.90 8.02
N GLU A 74 -9.75 1.92 7.35
CA GLU A 74 -10.27 0.68 7.96
C GLU A 74 -9.22 -0.46 7.96
N ILE A 75 -8.03 -0.23 7.39
CA ILE A 75 -6.96 -1.23 7.29
C ILE A 75 -6.00 -1.08 8.48
N ASP A 76 -5.64 -2.21 9.09
CA ASP A 76 -4.65 -2.28 10.16
C ASP A 76 -3.21 -2.08 9.62
N GLN A 77 -2.30 -1.66 10.49
CA GLN A 77 -0.94 -1.30 10.09
C GLN A 77 -0.15 -2.44 9.41
N PRO A 78 -0.14 -3.70 9.89
CA PRO A 78 0.47 -4.82 9.17
C PRO A 78 -0.04 -4.97 7.74
N THR A 79 -1.37 -5.02 7.59
CA THR A 79 -2.01 -5.17 6.28
C THR A 79 -1.76 -3.96 5.38
N LEU A 80 -1.66 -2.75 5.95
CA LEU A 80 -1.30 -1.54 5.21
C LEU A 80 0.12 -1.64 4.64
N MET A 81 1.08 -2.14 5.40
CA MET A 81 2.46 -2.33 4.93
C MET A 81 2.53 -3.37 3.80
N ASP A 82 1.84 -4.49 3.95
CA ASP A 82 1.75 -5.51 2.89
C ASP A 82 1.06 -4.95 1.63
N LEU A 83 0.05 -4.11 1.80
CA LEU A 83 -0.64 -3.43 0.70
C LEU A 83 0.26 -2.43 -0.03
N ILE A 84 1.11 -1.68 0.68
CA ILE A 84 2.13 -0.80 0.09
C ILE A 84 3.11 -1.63 -0.76
N MET A 85 3.60 -2.74 -0.22
CA MET A 85 4.49 -3.65 -0.95
C MET A 85 3.83 -4.22 -2.21
N ALA A 86 2.56 -4.61 -2.10
CA ALA A 86 1.77 -5.10 -3.23
C ALA A 86 1.52 -4.04 -4.29
N ALA A 87 1.17 -2.82 -3.89
CA ALA A 87 0.96 -1.69 -4.79
C ALA A 87 2.22 -1.33 -5.57
N ASN A 88 3.38 -1.35 -4.89
CA ASN A 88 4.68 -1.15 -5.52
C ASN A 88 5.02 -2.29 -6.48
N TYR A 89 4.84 -3.55 -6.06
CA TYR A 89 5.12 -4.73 -6.88
C TYR A 89 4.26 -4.78 -8.16
N LEU A 90 2.96 -4.51 -8.04
CA LEU A 90 2.03 -4.47 -9.16
C LEU A 90 2.09 -3.16 -9.96
N HIS A 91 2.90 -2.21 -9.52
CA HIS A 91 3.06 -0.89 -10.12
C HIS A 91 1.69 -0.18 -10.28
N ILE A 92 0.98 0.02 -9.17
CA ILE A 92 -0.28 0.76 -9.09
C ILE A 92 -0.02 2.08 -8.33
N PRO A 93 0.33 3.18 -9.03
CA PRO A 93 0.77 4.42 -8.37
C PRO A 93 -0.30 5.04 -7.48
N SER A 94 -1.57 5.02 -7.90
CA SER A 94 -2.67 5.59 -7.11
C SER A 94 -2.85 4.91 -5.76
N LEU A 95 -2.80 3.58 -5.73
CA LEU A 95 -2.87 2.80 -4.48
C LEU A 95 -1.64 3.06 -3.60
N LEU A 96 -0.45 3.16 -4.21
CA LEU A 96 0.78 3.47 -3.50
C LEU A 96 0.72 4.86 -2.86
N ASP A 97 0.23 5.87 -3.58
CA ASP A 97 0.11 7.24 -3.07
C ASP A 97 -0.85 7.32 -1.88
N VAL A 98 -2.02 6.70 -1.97
CA VAL A 98 -3.03 6.72 -0.88
C VAL A 98 -2.51 6.00 0.37
N THR A 99 -1.87 4.84 0.19
CA THR A 99 -1.33 4.07 1.31
C THR A 99 -0.13 4.76 1.96
N CYS A 100 0.76 5.36 1.17
CA CYS A 100 1.86 6.21 1.67
C CYS A 100 1.34 7.45 2.40
N GLN A 101 0.32 8.12 1.87
CA GLN A 101 -0.30 9.28 2.53
C GLN A 101 -0.88 8.90 3.88
N LYS A 102 -1.53 7.73 4.01
CA LYS A 102 -2.03 7.24 5.30
C LYS A 102 -0.92 7.05 6.33
N VAL A 103 0.22 6.49 5.91
CA VAL A 103 1.40 6.34 6.79
C VAL A 103 1.96 7.71 7.17
N ALA A 104 2.04 8.65 6.22
CA ALA A 104 2.48 10.03 6.50
C ALA A 104 1.55 10.73 7.50
N ASP A 105 0.23 10.57 7.36
CA ASP A 105 -0.75 11.13 8.28
C ASP A 105 -0.64 10.51 9.68
N MET A 106 -0.34 9.21 9.79
CA MET A 106 -0.08 8.54 11.07
C MET A 106 1.17 9.10 11.75
N ILE A 107 2.23 9.37 10.98
CA ILE A 107 3.47 9.99 11.48
C ILE A 107 3.19 11.44 11.91
N ALA A 108 2.48 12.21 11.10
CA ALA A 108 2.13 13.60 11.41
C ALA A 108 1.20 13.74 12.62
N ALA A 109 0.33 12.75 12.87
CA ALA A 109 -0.53 12.70 14.06
C ALA A 109 0.25 12.32 15.34
N CYS A 110 1.47 11.79 15.21
CA CYS A 110 2.32 11.54 16.36
C CYS A 110 3.01 12.83 16.79
N GLU A 111 2.75 13.25 18.03
CA GLU A 111 3.31 14.48 18.59
C GLU A 111 4.82 14.40 18.85
N ASP A 112 5.34 13.20 19.14
CA ASP A 112 6.71 12.97 19.58
C ASP A 112 7.36 11.77 18.87
N GLU A 113 8.69 11.79 18.77
CA GLU A 113 9.49 10.69 18.20
C GLU A 113 9.29 9.37 18.96
N LYS A 114 9.02 9.44 20.26
CA LYS A 114 8.75 8.26 21.10
C LYS A 114 7.44 7.58 20.72
N LYS A 115 6.41 8.36 20.38
CA LYS A 115 5.12 7.83 19.93
C LYS A 115 5.27 7.17 18.55
N ILE A 116 5.99 7.81 17.62
CA ILE A 116 6.30 7.21 16.32
C ILE A 116 7.01 5.87 16.52
N ARG A 117 8.09 5.85 17.31
CA ARG A 117 8.85 4.63 17.59
C ARG A 117 7.97 3.52 18.20
N SER A 118 7.12 3.86 19.18
CA SER A 118 6.20 2.90 19.77
C SER A 118 5.15 2.39 18.79
N THR A 119 4.57 3.27 17.96
CA THR A 119 3.52 2.92 16.99
C THR A 119 4.06 2.04 15.86
N PHE A 120 5.29 2.27 15.42
CA PHE A 120 5.93 1.47 14.37
C PHE A 120 6.81 0.35 14.92
N ASN A 121 6.83 0.15 16.24
CA ASN A 121 7.67 -0.83 16.94
C ASN A 121 9.16 -0.74 16.52
N ILE A 122 9.67 0.50 16.46
CA ILE A 122 11.05 0.82 16.08
C ILE A 122 11.87 1.01 17.37
N GLU A 123 12.95 0.25 17.52
CA GLU A 123 13.90 0.40 18.63
C GLU A 123 14.64 1.75 18.58
N ASN A 124 14.96 2.32 19.74
CA ASN A 124 15.86 3.48 19.77
C ASN A 124 17.31 3.01 19.80
N ASP A 125 17.98 3.17 18.66
CA ASP A 125 19.37 2.83 18.41
C ASP A 125 20.35 3.99 18.67
N PHE A 126 19.84 5.17 19.02
CA PHE A 126 20.65 6.33 19.37
C PHE A 126 20.98 6.39 20.86
N THR A 127 22.21 6.79 21.17
CA THR A 127 22.61 7.18 22.52
C THR A 127 21.94 8.50 22.95
N GLU A 128 21.89 8.77 24.25
CA GLU A 128 21.31 10.03 24.76
C GLU A 128 22.02 11.26 24.20
N GLU A 129 23.34 11.20 24.06
CA GLU A 129 24.17 12.28 23.50
C GLU A 129 23.84 12.55 22.02
N GLU A 130 23.64 11.50 21.22
CA GLU A 130 23.24 11.63 19.80
C GLU A 130 21.82 12.18 19.66
N VAL A 131 20.89 11.76 20.52
CA VAL A 131 19.52 12.30 20.53
C VAL A 131 19.53 13.79 20.86
N GLU A 132 20.32 14.22 21.84
CA GLU A 132 20.47 15.63 22.20
C GLU A 132 21.10 16.44 21.07
N ALA A 133 22.15 15.92 20.42
CA ALA A 133 22.77 16.55 19.26
C ALA A 133 21.77 16.74 18.11
N ILE A 134 21.02 15.68 17.76
CA ILE A 134 19.99 15.72 16.70
C ILE A 134 18.86 16.71 17.05
N ARG A 135 18.46 16.80 18.33
CA ARG A 135 17.47 17.79 18.79
C ARG A 135 18.00 19.23 18.75
N MET A 136 19.29 19.43 18.99
CA MET A 136 19.91 20.75 18.84
C MET A 136 20.01 21.16 17.37
N GLU A 137 20.36 20.23 16.46
CA GLU A 137 20.44 20.50 15.02
C GLU A 137 19.06 20.75 14.39
N ASN A 138 18.03 20.01 14.82
CA ASN A 138 16.66 20.14 14.29
C ASN A 138 15.83 21.23 14.97
N GLN A 139 16.43 22.05 15.85
CA GLN A 139 15.79 23.30 16.27
C GLN A 139 15.79 24.28 15.09
N TYR A 140 14.74 24.24 14.29
CA TYR A 140 14.48 25.30 13.31
C TYR A 140 14.38 26.65 14.04
N PRO A 141 15.04 27.72 13.57
CA PRO A 141 14.78 29.05 14.09
C PRO A 141 13.31 29.39 13.82
N ASN A 142 12.58 29.71 14.90
CA ASN A 142 11.19 30.20 14.88
C ASN A 142 11.00 31.36 13.89
#